data_AF-C0LSP4-F1
#
_entry.id   AF-C0LSP4-F1
#
_cell.length_a   1.000
_cell.length_b   1.000
_cell.length_c   1.000
_cell.angle_alpha   90.00
_cell.angle_beta   90.00
_cell.angle_gamma   90.00
#
_symmetry.space_group_name_H-M   'P 1'
#
loop_
_entity.id
_entity.type
_entity.pdbx_description
1 polymer ?
#
loop_
_entity_poly.entity_id
_entity_poly.type
_entity_poly.pdbx_seq_one_letter_code
_entity_poly.pdbx_strand_id
1 'polypeptide(L)'
;RENSEKAGGLDHLETTLLKEILKEEGLSMGSTSVRKRLSRTKVLIVLDDVSRSMQIERLAGDRLRYGTGSRILITTRDRGTLGQTVEENDIYEVEVLKPDDALQLFCLCAF
;
A
#
# COMPACT_ATOMS: atom_id res chain seq x y z
N ARG A 1 -5.46 -8.07 -0.28
CA ARG A 1 -6.11 -8.98 -1.25
C ARG A 1 -7.64 -9.16 -1.10
N GLU A 2 -8.15 -9.74 -0.01
CA GLU A 2 -9.58 -10.12 0.13
C GLU A 2 -10.58 -8.97 -0.04
N ASN A 3 -10.26 -7.80 0.52
CA ASN A 3 -11.17 -6.65 0.51
C ASN A 3 -11.29 -5.96 -0.85
N SER A 4 -10.23 -6.00 -1.68
CA SER A 4 -10.19 -5.34 -2.98
C SER A 4 -10.73 -6.18 -4.14
N GLU A 5 -10.83 -7.50 -3.96
CA GLU A 5 -11.27 -8.43 -5.01
C GLU A 5 -12.79 -8.63 -5.05
N LYS A 6 -13.52 -8.15 -4.02
CA LYS A 6 -14.98 -8.09 -3.97
C LYS A 6 -15.51 -6.94 -4.86
N ALA A 7 -16.74 -7.08 -5.38
CA ALA A 7 -17.39 -6.00 -6.13
C ALA A 7 -17.48 -4.72 -5.27
N GLY A 8 -16.99 -3.59 -5.77
CA GLY A 8 -16.90 -2.32 -5.02
C GLY A 8 -15.82 -2.30 -3.92
N GLY A 9 -15.04 -3.37 -3.78
CA GLY A 9 -14.05 -3.52 -2.71
C GLY A 9 -12.94 -2.47 -2.74
N LEU A 10 -12.51 -2.08 -3.94
CA LEU A 10 -11.51 -1.03 -4.12
C LEU A 10 -12.06 0.36 -3.73
N ASP A 11 -13.33 0.65 -4.04
CA ASP A 11 -14.00 1.90 -3.66
C ASP A 11 -14.14 1.98 -2.13
N HIS A 12 -14.49 0.85 -1.50
CA HIS A 12 -14.56 0.74 -0.04
C HIS A 12 -13.19 0.98 0.60
N LEU A 13 -12.13 0.36 0.06
CA LEU A 13 -10.76 0.55 0.57
C LEU A 13 -10.29 2.00 0.42
N GLU A 14 -10.56 2.64 -0.73
CA GLU A 14 -10.24 4.06 -0.95
C GLU A 14 -10.95 4.94 0.07
N THR A 15 -12.25 4.73 0.27
CA THR A 15 -13.06 5.49 1.23
C THR A 15 -12.58 5.26 2.67
N THR A 16 -12.25 4.01 3.01
CA THR A 16 -11.71 3.64 4.34
C THR A 16 -10.36 4.31 4.59
N LEU A 17 -9.47 4.30 3.60
CA LEU A 17 -8.17 4.94 3.69
C LEU A 17 -8.30 6.45 3.92
N LEU A 18 -9.18 7.12 3.18
CA LEU A 18 -9.46 8.54 3.37
C LEU A 18 -10.03 8.85 4.75
N LYS A 19 -10.98 8.02 5.21
CA LYS A 19 -11.53 8.12 6.56
C LYS A 19 -10.45 7.97 7.62
N GLU A 20 -9.54 7.01 7.46
CA GLU A 20 -8.48 6.81 8.44
C GLU A 20 -7.44 7.93 8.46
N ILE A 21 -7.10 8.50 7.30
CA ILE A 21 -6.13 9.58 7.20
C ILE A 21 -6.71 10.91 7.68
N LEU A 22 -7.95 11.22 7.30
CA LEU A 22 -8.57 12.53 7.52
C LEU A 22 -9.61 12.56 8.64
N LYS A 23 -9.91 11.40 9.23
CA LYS A 23 -10.86 11.19 10.34
C LYS A 23 -12.27 11.72 10.05
N GLU A 24 -12.72 11.53 8.81
CA GLU A 24 -14.01 12.02 8.31
C GLU A 24 -14.62 11.05 7.28
N GLU A 25 -15.95 10.95 7.23
CA GLU A 25 -16.69 10.04 6.35
C GLU A 25 -17.15 10.71 5.05
N GLY A 26 -17.58 9.91 4.07
CA GLY A 26 -18.13 10.43 2.81
C GLY A 26 -17.10 11.15 1.92
N LEU A 27 -15.81 10.93 2.18
CA LEU A 27 -14.73 11.56 1.43
C LEU A 27 -14.49 10.86 0.10
N SER A 28 -14.09 11.65 -0.89
CA SER A 28 -13.70 11.17 -2.22
C SER A 28 -12.38 11.79 -2.64
N MET A 29 -11.49 11.00 -3.26
CA MET A 29 -10.26 11.52 -3.84
C MET A 29 -10.49 12.48 -5.02
N GLY A 30 -11.70 12.50 -5.59
CA GLY A 30 -12.07 13.49 -6.61
C GLY A 30 -12.19 14.90 -6.04
N SER A 31 -12.37 15.06 -4.73
CA SER A 31 -12.53 16.37 -4.08
C SER A 31 -11.21 17.12 -3.99
N THR A 32 -11.20 18.36 -4.50
CA THR A 32 -10.04 19.27 -4.41
C THR A 32 -9.66 19.58 -2.96
N SER A 33 -10.66 19.70 -2.08
CA SER A 33 -10.45 19.91 -0.64
C SER A 33 -9.75 18.71 0.00
N VAL A 34 -10.20 17.49 -0.32
CA VAL A 34 -9.57 16.25 0.15
C VAL A 34 -8.12 16.16 -0.30
N ARG A 35 -7.85 16.37 -1.61
CA ARG A 35 -6.48 16.36 -2.15
C ARG A 35 -5.56 17.37 -1.46
N LYS A 36 -6.05 18.59 -1.21
CA LYS A 36 -5.28 19.64 -0.52
C LYS A 36 -4.99 19.29 0.95
N ARG A 37 -5.87 18.55 1.61
CA ARG A 37 -5.64 18.05 2.97
C ARG A 37 -4.63 16.90 2.96
N LEU A 38 -4.81 15.92 2.06
CA LEU A 38 -3.87 14.80 1.92
C LEU A 38 -2.44 15.27 1.64
N SER A 39 -2.26 16.26 0.76
CA SER A 39 -0.94 16.82 0.43
C SER A 39 -0.26 17.57 1.59
N ARG A 40 -0.94 17.73 2.73
CA ARG A 40 -0.40 18.33 3.97
C ARG A 40 -0.28 17.32 5.10
N THR A 41 -0.75 16.10 4.90
CA THR A 41 -0.73 15.04 5.91
C THR A 41 0.37 14.05 5.57
N LYS A 42 1.34 13.90 6.48
CA LYS A 42 2.36 12.86 6.39
C LYS A 42 1.75 11.52 6.78
N VAL A 43 1.86 10.52 5.92
CA VAL A 43 1.27 9.18 6.12
C VAL A 43 2.29 8.07 5.92
N LEU A 44 2.05 6.93 6.59
CA LEU A 44 2.67 5.65 6.26
C LEU A 44 1.54 4.70 5.86
N ILE A 45 1.55 4.25 4.61
CA ILE A 45 0.56 3.32 4.07
C ILE A 45 1.26 2.00 3.75
N VAL A 46 0.69 0.88 4.19
CA VAL A 46 1.16 -0.46 3.84
C VAL A 46 0.06 -1.15 3.04
N LEU A 47 0.37 -1.49 1.79
CA LEU A 47 -0.49 -2.26 0.90
C LEU A 47 0.02 -3.70 0.87
N ASP A 48 -0.62 -4.55 1.67
CA ASP A 48 -0.23 -5.96 1.83
C ASP A 48 -0.86 -6.88 0.76
N ASP A 49 -0.08 -7.85 0.30
CA ASP A 49 -0.41 -8.86 -0.73
C ASP A 49 -1.23 -8.29 -1.91
N VAL A 50 -0.65 -7.29 -2.59
CA VAL A 50 -1.25 -6.66 -3.78
C VAL A 50 -1.18 -7.62 -4.97
N SER A 51 -2.31 -7.82 -5.65
CA SER A 51 -2.44 -8.79 -6.75
C SER A 51 -2.64 -8.15 -8.12
N ARG A 52 -2.90 -6.84 -8.19
CA ARG A 52 -3.19 -6.12 -9.46
C ARG A 52 -2.63 -4.69 -9.44
N SER A 53 -2.02 -4.26 -10.54
CA SER A 53 -1.48 -2.88 -10.69
C SER A 53 -2.52 -1.79 -10.48
N MET A 54 -3.77 -2.02 -10.92
CA MET A 54 -4.89 -1.08 -10.72
C MET A 54 -5.12 -0.73 -9.24
N GLN A 55 -4.83 -1.64 -8.30
CA GLN A 55 -4.94 -1.36 -6.87
C GLN A 55 -3.90 -0.31 -6.44
N ILE A 56 -2.68 -0.42 -6.97
CA ILE A 56 -1.59 0.54 -6.72
C ILE A 56 -1.94 1.88 -7.34
N GLU A 57 -2.35 1.92 -8.60
CA GLU A 57 -2.70 3.18 -9.29
C GLU A 57 -3.81 3.93 -8.55
N ARG A 58 -4.85 3.20 -8.13
CA ARG A 58 -5.98 3.76 -7.40
C ARG A 58 -5.56 4.30 -6.03
N LEU A 59 -4.86 3.51 -5.22
CA LEU A 59 -4.57 3.86 -3.83
C LEU A 59 -3.31 4.73 -3.67
N ALA A 60 -2.34 4.59 -4.57
CA ALA A 60 -0.99 5.15 -4.43
C ALA A 60 -0.42 5.82 -5.71
N GLY A 61 -1.14 5.81 -6.84
CA GLY A 61 -0.58 6.17 -8.15
C GLY A 61 -0.18 7.64 -8.37
N ASP A 62 -0.44 8.55 -7.42
CA ASP A 62 -0.01 9.94 -7.50
C ASP A 62 1.00 10.22 -6.37
N ARG A 63 2.29 10.31 -6.74
CA ARG A 63 3.41 10.58 -5.81
C ARG A 63 3.26 11.90 -5.06
N LEU A 64 2.50 12.87 -5.59
CA LEU A 64 2.27 14.18 -4.98
C LEU A 64 0.97 14.23 -4.15
N ARG A 65 0.26 13.11 -4.05
CA ARG A 65 -1.04 13.02 -3.35
C ARG A 65 -0.93 13.28 -1.85
N TYR A 66 0.19 12.91 -1.23
CA TYR A 66 0.38 12.93 0.22
C TYR A 66 1.44 13.95 0.66
N GLY A 67 1.41 14.32 1.94
CA GLY A 67 2.34 15.28 2.50
C GLY A 67 3.79 14.82 2.43
N THR A 68 4.71 15.78 2.41
CA THR A 68 6.15 15.53 2.38
C THR A 68 6.59 14.58 3.50
N GLY A 69 7.46 13.62 3.15
CA GLY A 69 7.94 12.58 4.06
C GLY A 69 7.00 11.39 4.23
N SER A 70 5.88 11.35 3.51
CA SER A 70 5.03 10.16 3.44
C SER A 70 5.75 8.99 2.79
N ARG A 71 5.38 7.76 3.16
CA ARG A 71 5.90 6.54 2.58
C ARG A 71 4.76 5.55 2.31
N ILE A 72 4.82 4.89 1.17
CA ILE A 72 3.89 3.83 0.79
C ILE A 72 4.71 2.57 0.58
N LEU A 73 4.50 1.56 1.41
CA LEU A 73 5.11 0.25 1.27
C LEU A 73 4.13 -0.69 0.59
N ILE A 74 4.58 -1.39 -0.44
CA ILE A 74 3.76 -2.33 -1.19
C ILE A 74 4.46 -3.67 -1.13
N THR A 75 3.74 -4.70 -0.72
CA THR A 75 4.24 -6.08 -0.78
C THR A 75 3.40 -6.84 -1.79
N THR A 76 4.08 -7.56 -2.68
CA THR A 76 3.46 -8.41 -3.70
C THR A 76 4.30 -9.66 -3.88
N ARG A 77 3.66 -10.75 -4.29
CA ARG A 77 4.35 -11.98 -4.71
C ARG A 77 4.69 -11.99 -6.19
N ASP A 78 4.12 -11.05 -6.95
CA ASP A 78 4.28 -10.97 -8.40
C ASP A 78 4.86 -9.61 -8.79
N ARG A 79 6.13 -9.62 -9.21
CA ARG A 79 6.84 -8.43 -9.69
C ARG A 79 6.11 -7.75 -10.84
N GLY A 80 5.37 -8.49 -11.67
CA GLY A 80 4.55 -7.96 -12.76
C GLY A 80 3.46 -7.00 -12.30
N THR A 81 2.97 -7.13 -11.06
CA THR A 81 1.95 -6.23 -10.49
C THR A 81 2.44 -4.81 -10.25
N LEU A 82 3.76 -4.63 -10.09
CA LEU A 82 4.37 -3.31 -9.84
C LEU A 82 4.38 -2.45 -11.12
N GLY A 83 4.30 -3.10 -12.30
CA GLY A 83 4.09 -2.45 -13.60
C GLY A 83 5.09 -1.33 -13.88
N GLN A 84 4.62 -0.26 -14.54
CA GLN A 84 5.36 1.00 -14.70
C GLN A 84 5.08 2.00 -13.56
N THR A 85 4.24 1.61 -12.59
CA THR A 85 3.78 2.50 -11.51
C THR A 85 4.86 2.71 -10.44
N VAL A 86 5.71 1.71 -10.23
CA VAL A 86 6.82 1.73 -9.28
C VAL A 86 8.14 1.79 -10.04
N GLU A 87 9.04 2.68 -9.64
CA GLU A 87 10.38 2.78 -10.23
C GLU A 87 11.22 1.56 -9.84
N GLU A 88 12.02 1.04 -10.76
CA GLU A 88 12.84 -0.17 -10.52
C GLU A 88 13.76 -0.04 -9.30
N ASN A 89 14.32 1.16 -9.09
CA ASN A 89 15.20 1.44 -7.96
C ASN A 89 14.49 1.40 -6.59
N ASP A 90 13.15 1.46 -6.59
CA ASP A 90 12.34 1.39 -5.37
C ASP A 90 11.85 -0.05 -5.08
N ILE A 91 12.19 -1.03 -5.93
CA ILE A 91 11.80 -2.42 -5.76
C ILE A 91 12.88 -3.17 -4.98
N TYR A 92 12.46 -3.82 -3.90
CA TYR A 92 13.30 -4.70 -3.10
C TYR A 92 12.79 -6.14 -3.20
N GLU A 93 13.61 -7.04 -3.74
CA GLU A 93 13.34 -8.48 -3.72
C GLU A 93 13.77 -9.06 -2.37
N VAL A 94 12.81 -9.61 -1.63
CA VAL A 94 13.07 -10.22 -0.32
C VAL A 94 13.74 -11.57 -0.55
N GLU A 95 14.99 -11.70 -0.09
CA GLU A 95 15.74 -12.96 -0.18
C GLU A 95 15.23 -14.02 0.81
N VAL A 96 15.46 -15.28 0.47
CA VAL A 96 15.20 -16.41 1.38
C VAL A 96 16.13 -16.35 2.59
N LEU A 97 15.62 -16.79 3.75
CA LEU A 97 16.44 -16.87 4.97
C LEU A 97 17.61 -17.83 4.77
N LYS A 98 18.76 -17.48 5.34
CA LYS A 98 19.90 -18.38 5.44
C LYS A 98 19.55 -19.56 6.35
N PRO A 99 20.17 -20.74 6.17
CA PRO A 99 19.86 -21.92 6.97
C PRO A 99 19.91 -21.69 8.48
N ASP A 100 20.93 -20.94 8.96
CA ASP A 100 21.08 -20.65 10.38
C ASP A 100 19.97 -19.72 10.90
N ASP A 101 19.61 -18.69 10.13
CA ASP A 101 18.52 -17.76 10.46
C ASP A 101 17.16 -18.47 10.42
N ALA A 102 16.96 -19.38 9.46
CA ALA A 102 15.77 -20.20 9.33
C ALA A 102 15.63 -21.18 10.51
N LEU A 103 16.73 -21.79 10.96
CA LEU A 103 16.73 -22.64 12.15
C LEU A 103 16.42 -21.83 13.41
N GLN A 104 16.98 -20.63 13.55
CA GLN A 104 16.65 -19.74 14.67
C GLN A 104 15.17 -19.36 14.69
N LEU A 105 14.61 -18.97 13.52
CA LEU A 105 13.19 -18.66 13.40
C LEU A 105 12.31 -19.88 13.72
N PHE A 106 12.69 -21.06 13.25
CA PHE A 106 11.99 -22.31 13.56
C PHE A 106 12.00 -22.57 15.08
N CYS A 107 13.17 -22.48 15.71
CA CYS A 107 13.28 -22.69 17.15
C CYS A 107 12.44 -21.70 17.95
N LEU A 108 12.45 -20.40 17.57
CA LEU A 108 11.65 -19.36 18.22
C LEU A 108 10.14 -19.60 18.10
N CYS A 109 9.69 -20.19 16.99
CA CYS A 109 8.26 -20.42 16.74
C CYS A 109 7.75 -21.77 17.28
N ALA A 110 8.62 -22.76 17.44
CA ALA A 110 8.24 -24.14 17.74
C ALA A 110 8.54 -24.59 19.18
N PHE A 111 9.46 -23.93 19.90
CA PHE A 111 9.89 -24.30 21.25
C PHE A 111 9.88 -23.08 22.19
#